data_AF-A0A1Q2HRB4-F1
#
_entry.id   AF-A0A1Q2HRB4-F1
#
_cell.length_a   1.000
_cell.length_b   1.000
_cell.length_c   1.000
_cell.angle_alpha   90.00
_cell.angle_beta   90.00
_cell.angle_gamma   90.00
#
_symmetry.space_group_name_H-M   'P 1'
#
loop_
_entity.id
_entity.type
_entity.pdbx_description
1 polymer ?
#
loop_
_entity_poly.entity_id
_entity_poly.type
_entity_poly.pdbx_seq_one_letter_code
_entity_poly.pdbx_strand_id
1 'polypeptide(L)'
;MRSDLVDRIEGMWLGQIVANMAGRSTEGHYSGSSPNPAESVDWDLRGPDDYWPGDDDTDIEYIAMDTLEQYGANPTGQQLAWQWLDHINSSGSGVYISNRQAWSLMGDGYIPPETGSRHRNMHWYSIDSQITTEIIGAVYPGLTQGTVDTVYTFANISNAGYPVHAAQFYGAMYSMAYFESDIKTLVENALDILPATSRSYDVVSDVLSWYEADMAEGTPNWRETRSLLYDYYGSGDFANGRYHNWIESTVNLGATVLCLLYGDGDYKNTAQIGILAGWDCDCNPATAGGGYNRHNKRQKRPPSRPVR
;
A
#
# COMPACT_ATOMS: atom_id res chain seq x y z
N MET A 1 -26.34 -1.59 5.39
CA MET A 1 -25.18 -2.36 5.88
C MET A 1 -24.47 -3.07 4.72
N ARG A 2 -25.07 -4.07 4.06
CA ARG A 2 -24.44 -4.72 2.89
C ARG A 2 -24.11 -3.77 1.72
N SER A 3 -25.04 -2.87 1.37
CA SER A 3 -24.80 -1.87 0.32
C SER A 3 -23.72 -0.83 0.68
N ASP A 4 -23.55 -0.55 1.97
CA ASP A 4 -22.52 0.39 2.46
C ASP A 4 -21.14 -0.26 2.41
N LEU A 5 -21.04 -1.54 2.79
CA LEU A 5 -19.82 -2.33 2.66
C LEU A 5 -19.36 -2.46 1.20
N VAL A 6 -20.29 -2.76 0.29
CA VAL A 6 -19.97 -2.86 -1.15
C VAL A 6 -19.50 -1.52 -1.72
N ASP A 7 -20.18 -0.42 -1.41
CA ASP A 7 -19.78 0.93 -1.88
C ASP A 7 -18.38 1.32 -1.38
N ARG A 8 -18.03 0.95 -0.14
CA ARG A 8 -16.70 1.19 0.43
C ARG A 8 -15.61 0.37 -0.22
N ILE A 9 -15.85 -0.93 -0.45
CA ILE A 9 -14.87 -1.80 -1.13
C ILE A 9 -14.70 -1.37 -2.59
N GLU A 10 -15.78 -1.03 -3.30
CA GLU A 10 -15.70 -0.45 -4.65
C GLU A 10 -14.90 0.85 -4.65
N GLY A 11 -15.16 1.71 -3.67
CA GLY A 11 -14.49 2.99 -3.52
C GLY A 11 -13.01 2.84 -3.23
N MET A 12 -12.64 1.86 -2.42
CA MET A 12 -11.25 1.49 -2.16
C MET A 12 -10.54 1.09 -3.45
N TRP A 13 -11.10 0.10 -4.14
CA TRP A 13 -10.51 -0.47 -5.35
C TRP A 13 -10.34 0.58 -6.45
N LEU A 14 -11.36 1.42 -6.65
CA LEU A 14 -11.30 2.53 -7.61
C LEU A 14 -10.25 3.57 -7.20
N GLY A 15 -10.12 3.84 -5.90
CA GLY A 15 -9.13 4.75 -5.35
C GLY A 15 -7.69 4.28 -5.64
N GLN A 16 -7.43 2.99 -5.43
CA GLN A 16 -6.16 2.34 -5.75
C GLN A 16 -5.83 2.46 -7.25
N ILE A 17 -6.74 2.03 -8.13
CA ILE A 17 -6.53 2.05 -9.59
C ILE A 17 -6.24 3.46 -10.12
N VAL A 18 -7.02 4.46 -9.69
CA VAL A 18 -6.86 5.84 -10.16
C VAL A 18 -5.53 6.45 -9.71
N ALA A 19 -5.12 6.18 -8.47
CA ALA A 19 -3.86 6.67 -7.92
C ALA A 19 -2.65 5.98 -8.57
N ASN A 20 -2.70 4.64 -8.72
CA ASN A 20 -1.65 3.88 -9.39
C ASN A 20 -1.44 4.41 -10.83
N MET A 21 -2.52 4.55 -11.61
CA MET A 21 -2.42 5.06 -12.99
C MET A 21 -1.82 6.46 -13.08
N ALA A 22 -2.15 7.35 -12.12
CA ALA A 22 -1.64 8.72 -12.11
C ALA A 22 -0.16 8.82 -11.67
N GLY A 23 0.32 7.91 -10.81
CA GLY A 23 1.69 7.89 -10.29
C GLY A 23 2.72 7.29 -11.26
N ARG A 24 2.30 6.34 -12.10
CA ARG A 24 3.17 5.52 -12.97
C ARG A 24 4.17 6.31 -13.81
N SER A 25 3.78 7.48 -14.32
CA SER A 25 4.69 8.30 -15.16
C SER A 25 5.89 8.88 -14.40
N THR A 26 5.83 8.89 -13.07
CA THR A 26 6.83 9.50 -12.18
C THR A 26 7.44 8.52 -11.17
N GLU A 27 7.07 7.25 -11.25
CA GLU A 27 7.56 6.15 -10.40
C GLU A 27 9.10 6.09 -10.43
N GLY A 28 9.72 6.05 -9.25
CA GLY A 28 11.18 6.01 -9.08
C GLY A 28 11.95 7.28 -9.49
N HIS A 29 11.34 8.22 -10.22
CA HIS A 29 12.02 9.40 -10.77
C HIS A 29 12.45 10.41 -9.69
N TYR A 30 11.72 10.49 -8.57
CA TYR A 30 11.93 11.48 -7.51
C TYR A 30 12.28 10.84 -6.17
N SER A 31 13.39 10.08 -6.17
CA SER A 31 13.83 9.28 -5.01
C SER A 31 15.01 9.90 -4.24
N GLY A 32 15.47 11.07 -4.67
CA GLY A 32 16.57 11.82 -4.05
C GLY A 32 16.11 12.72 -2.90
N SER A 33 16.96 13.65 -2.46
CA SER A 33 16.67 14.55 -1.33
C SER A 33 15.52 15.52 -1.57
N SER A 34 15.14 15.75 -2.83
CA SER A 34 14.01 16.61 -3.20
C SER A 34 12.84 15.81 -3.78
N PRO A 35 11.59 16.10 -3.38
CA PRO A 35 10.39 15.53 -3.99
C PRO A 35 10.17 16.04 -5.43
N ASN A 36 9.13 15.55 -6.10
CA ASN A 36 8.67 16.08 -7.38
C ASN A 36 8.32 17.58 -7.24
N PRO A 37 8.94 18.48 -8.01
CA PRO A 37 8.72 19.93 -7.88
C PRO A 37 7.38 20.40 -8.43
N ALA A 38 6.63 19.55 -9.14
CA ALA A 38 5.33 19.92 -9.67
C ALA A 38 4.33 20.31 -8.57
N GLU A 39 3.46 21.28 -8.86
CA GLU A 39 2.42 21.74 -7.93
C GLU A 39 1.16 20.84 -7.95
N SER A 40 0.99 20.06 -9.01
CA SER A 40 -0.15 19.15 -9.19
C SER A 40 0.23 17.92 -10.01
N VAL A 41 -0.53 16.85 -9.80
CA VAL A 41 -0.45 15.62 -10.61
C VAL A 41 -1.18 15.80 -11.94
N ASP A 42 -0.60 15.24 -13.00
CA ASP A 42 -1.29 15.08 -14.28
C ASP A 42 -2.15 13.82 -14.24
N TRP A 43 -3.46 13.99 -14.08
CA TRP A 43 -4.39 12.88 -13.83
C TRP A 43 -4.72 12.15 -15.13
N ASP A 44 -4.35 10.87 -15.23
CA ASP A 44 -4.75 9.99 -16.34
C ASP A 44 -6.06 9.25 -16.03
N LEU A 45 -7.19 9.98 -16.08
CA LEU A 45 -8.52 9.40 -15.87
C LEU A 45 -9.07 8.82 -17.18
N ARG A 46 -9.43 7.55 -17.15
CA ARG A 46 -10.07 6.86 -18.29
C ARG A 46 -11.57 6.63 -18.05
N GLY A 47 -12.32 6.51 -19.13
CA GLY A 47 -13.73 6.17 -19.10
C GLY A 47 -13.99 4.68 -18.80
N PRO A 48 -15.25 4.30 -18.55
CA PRO A 48 -15.63 2.90 -18.29
C PRO A 48 -15.41 1.95 -19.47
N ASP A 49 -15.38 2.49 -20.69
CA ASP A 49 -15.22 1.72 -21.93
C ASP A 49 -13.77 1.77 -22.45
N ASP A 50 -12.89 2.53 -21.78
CA ASP A 50 -11.48 2.63 -22.11
C ASP A 50 -10.70 1.46 -21.49
N TYR A 51 -9.59 1.08 -22.14
CA TYR A 51 -8.68 0.08 -21.59
C TYR A 51 -7.93 0.64 -20.38
N TRP A 52 -8.05 -0.07 -19.25
CA TRP A 52 -7.23 0.12 -18.06
C TRP A 52 -6.18 -1.00 -18.00
N PRO A 53 -4.87 -0.69 -18.10
CA PRO A 53 -3.84 -1.70 -17.94
C PRO A 53 -3.83 -2.23 -16.50
N GLY A 54 -3.66 -3.54 -16.35
CA GLY A 54 -3.36 -4.15 -15.06
C GLY A 54 -2.02 -3.66 -14.49
N ASP A 55 -1.85 -3.94 -13.21
CA ASP A 55 -0.68 -3.57 -12.42
C ASP A 55 -0.49 -4.62 -11.33
N ASP A 56 0.75 -4.98 -11.01
CA ASP A 56 1.02 -6.08 -10.08
C ASP A 56 0.64 -5.75 -8.64
N ASP A 57 0.53 -4.47 -8.27
CA ASP A 57 -0.05 -4.01 -7.00
C ASP A 57 -1.45 -4.59 -6.82
N THR A 58 -2.28 -4.49 -7.88
CA THR A 58 -3.68 -4.91 -7.86
C THR A 58 -3.88 -6.36 -8.30
N ASP A 59 -3.01 -6.89 -9.16
CA ASP A 59 -3.18 -8.23 -9.73
C ASP A 59 -2.89 -9.33 -8.69
N ILE A 60 -1.91 -9.12 -7.80
CA ILE A 60 -1.64 -10.06 -6.70
C ILE A 60 -2.79 -10.08 -5.68
N GLU A 61 -3.51 -8.97 -5.49
CA GLU A 61 -4.67 -8.91 -4.60
C GLU A 61 -5.82 -9.83 -5.09
N TYR A 62 -6.00 -10.00 -6.41
CA TYR A 62 -6.95 -11.00 -6.94
C TYR A 62 -6.55 -12.43 -6.57
N ILE A 63 -5.25 -12.75 -6.63
CA ILE A 63 -4.75 -14.08 -6.23
C ILE A 63 -4.97 -14.29 -4.73
N ALA A 64 -4.78 -13.24 -3.91
CA ALA A 64 -5.05 -13.31 -2.48
C ALA A 64 -6.54 -13.60 -2.21
N MET A 65 -7.44 -12.92 -2.90
CA MET A 65 -8.89 -13.13 -2.77
C MET A 65 -9.33 -14.53 -3.20
N ASP A 66 -8.85 -15.02 -4.34
CA ASP A 66 -9.15 -16.38 -4.81
C ASP A 66 -8.61 -17.44 -3.83
N THR A 67 -7.42 -17.21 -3.26
CA THR A 67 -6.83 -18.07 -2.23
C THR A 67 -7.69 -18.11 -0.95
N LEU A 68 -8.18 -16.96 -0.50
CA LEU A 68 -9.07 -16.87 0.66
C LEU A 68 -10.40 -17.60 0.42
N GLU A 69 -10.95 -17.52 -0.79
CA GLU A 69 -12.18 -18.24 -1.16
C GLU A 69 -11.97 -19.76 -1.17
N GLN A 70 -10.83 -20.23 -1.68
CA GLN A 70 -10.54 -21.67 -1.79
C GLN A 70 -10.10 -22.31 -0.45
N TYR A 71 -9.26 -21.62 0.33
CA TYR A 71 -8.55 -22.21 1.46
C TYR A 71 -8.81 -21.52 2.80
N GLY A 72 -9.53 -20.39 2.81
CA GLY A 72 -9.77 -19.58 4.01
C GLY A 72 -8.53 -18.82 4.48
N ALA A 73 -8.57 -18.36 5.73
CA ALA A 73 -7.57 -17.44 6.30
C ALA A 73 -6.18 -18.05 6.59
N ASN A 74 -6.06 -19.39 6.55
CA ASN A 74 -4.84 -20.09 6.95
C ASN A 74 -4.40 -21.11 5.88
N PRO A 75 -4.13 -20.68 4.65
CA PRO A 75 -3.58 -21.55 3.62
C PRO A 75 -2.18 -22.01 4.02
N THR A 76 -1.85 -23.26 3.68
CA THR A 76 -0.48 -23.78 3.81
C THR A 76 0.44 -23.08 2.79
N GLY A 77 1.75 -23.01 3.08
CA GLY A 77 2.72 -22.51 2.11
C GLY A 77 2.66 -23.22 0.75
N GLN A 78 2.33 -24.51 0.74
CA GLN A 78 2.14 -25.26 -0.50
C GLN A 78 0.93 -24.77 -1.31
N GLN A 79 -0.19 -24.46 -0.66
CA GLN A 79 -1.38 -23.90 -1.32
C GLN A 79 -1.12 -22.50 -1.84
N LEU A 80 -0.42 -21.66 -1.06
CA LEU A 80 0.00 -20.33 -1.52
C LEU A 80 0.88 -20.42 -2.78
N ALA A 81 1.87 -21.31 -2.77
CA ALA A 81 2.74 -21.51 -3.92
C ALA A 81 1.97 -22.01 -5.15
N TRP A 82 1.02 -22.92 -4.98
CA TRP A 82 0.17 -23.39 -6.08
C TRP A 82 -0.69 -22.28 -6.66
N GLN A 83 -1.32 -21.45 -5.83
CA GLN A 83 -2.14 -20.33 -6.29
C GLN A 83 -1.31 -19.34 -7.12
N TRP A 84 -0.10 -19.01 -6.67
CA TRP A 84 0.79 -18.13 -7.41
C TRP A 84 1.24 -18.75 -8.74
N LEU A 85 1.60 -20.03 -8.76
CA LEU A 85 2.04 -20.72 -9.98
C LEU A 85 0.90 -20.95 -10.99
N ASP A 86 -0.34 -21.07 -10.53
CA ASP A 86 -1.52 -21.27 -11.39
C ASP A 86 -1.97 -19.95 -12.03
N HIS A 87 -1.98 -18.86 -11.27
CA HIS A 87 -2.52 -17.56 -11.72
C HIS A 87 -1.50 -16.65 -12.39
N ILE A 88 -0.23 -16.68 -11.96
CA ILE A 88 0.82 -15.89 -12.60
C ILE A 88 1.26 -16.62 -13.87
N ASN A 89 1.20 -15.93 -15.00
CA ASN A 89 1.57 -16.51 -16.30
C ASN A 89 2.95 -17.20 -16.25
N SER A 90 3.16 -18.19 -17.14
CA SER A 90 4.36 -19.03 -17.10
C SER A 90 5.69 -18.28 -17.34
N SER A 91 5.64 -17.04 -17.84
CA SER A 91 6.82 -16.19 -17.96
C SER A 91 7.04 -15.32 -16.71
N GLY A 92 6.05 -15.25 -15.83
CA GLY A 92 5.78 -14.28 -14.76
C GLY A 92 6.08 -12.84 -15.14
N SER A 93 5.73 -12.46 -16.37
CA SER A 93 5.65 -11.07 -16.78
C SER A 93 4.56 -10.34 -15.98
N GLY A 94 4.78 -9.09 -15.59
CA GLY A 94 3.78 -8.34 -14.82
C GLY A 94 3.73 -8.74 -13.34
N VAL A 95 4.84 -9.24 -12.79
CA VAL A 95 5.13 -9.22 -11.36
C VAL A 95 6.59 -8.79 -11.21
N TYR A 96 6.90 -7.94 -10.25
CA TYR A 96 8.24 -7.35 -10.13
C TYR A 96 8.95 -7.70 -8.83
N ILE A 97 10.23 -7.36 -8.78
CA ILE A 97 11.08 -7.33 -7.57
C ILE A 97 10.97 -8.60 -6.71
N SER A 98 10.27 -8.52 -5.58
CA SER A 98 10.27 -9.55 -4.55
C SER A 98 9.18 -10.57 -4.82
N ASN A 99 8.03 -10.13 -5.35
CA ASN A 99 7.00 -11.01 -5.88
C ASN A 99 7.55 -11.87 -7.03
N ARG A 100 8.31 -11.25 -7.94
CA ARG A 100 8.97 -11.94 -9.05
C ARG A 100 9.96 -13.00 -8.57
N GLN A 101 10.78 -12.67 -7.57
CA GLN A 101 11.73 -13.62 -7.02
C GLN A 101 11.04 -14.74 -6.24
N ALA A 102 10.00 -14.43 -5.46
CA ALA A 102 9.20 -15.42 -4.77
C ALA A 102 8.57 -16.42 -5.75
N TRP A 103 7.95 -15.94 -6.82
CA TRP A 103 7.41 -16.79 -7.89
C TRP A 103 8.47 -17.69 -8.53
N SER A 104 9.66 -17.15 -8.83
CA SER A 104 10.76 -17.96 -9.37
C SER A 104 11.21 -19.05 -8.40
N LEU A 105 11.31 -18.74 -7.10
CA LEU A 105 11.66 -19.70 -6.05
C LEU A 105 10.59 -20.80 -5.91
N MET A 106 9.32 -20.48 -6.12
CA MET A 106 8.24 -21.48 -6.16
C MET A 106 8.41 -22.43 -7.34
N GLY A 107 8.82 -21.93 -8.50
CA GLY A 107 9.19 -22.74 -9.66
C GLY A 107 10.34 -23.72 -9.39
N ASP A 108 11.26 -23.34 -8.48
CA ASP A 108 12.35 -24.19 -8.00
C ASP A 108 11.95 -25.15 -6.86
N GLY A 109 10.68 -25.14 -6.46
CA GLY A 109 10.11 -26.02 -5.43
C GLY A 109 10.20 -25.50 -4.00
N TYR A 110 10.58 -24.24 -3.78
CA TYR A 110 10.45 -23.60 -2.47
C TYR A 110 9.01 -23.17 -2.22
N ILE A 111 8.63 -23.04 -0.95
CA ILE A 111 7.30 -22.59 -0.55
C ILE A 111 7.39 -21.49 0.51
N PRO A 112 6.41 -20.58 0.60
CA PRO A 112 6.29 -19.65 1.72
C PRO A 112 6.39 -20.36 3.08
N PRO A 113 7.06 -19.77 4.09
CA PRO A 113 7.68 -18.44 4.07
C PRO A 113 9.12 -18.40 3.51
N GLU A 114 9.68 -19.53 3.05
CA GLU A 114 11.06 -19.57 2.55
C GLU A 114 11.27 -18.66 1.34
N THR A 115 10.25 -18.52 0.48
CA THR A 115 10.24 -17.67 -0.71
C THR A 115 10.32 -16.18 -0.41
N GLY A 116 9.91 -15.73 0.78
CA GLY A 116 10.05 -14.35 1.24
C GLY A 116 11.22 -14.12 2.18
N SER A 117 11.89 -15.19 2.60
CA SER A 117 12.97 -15.13 3.59
C SER A 117 14.17 -14.33 3.09
N ARG A 118 14.87 -13.66 4.02
CA ARG A 118 16.12 -12.94 3.75
C ARG A 118 17.24 -13.81 3.19
N HIS A 119 17.13 -15.12 3.34
CA HIS A 119 18.11 -16.09 2.90
C HIS A 119 17.95 -16.47 1.43
N ARG A 120 16.74 -16.34 0.87
CA ARG A 120 16.43 -16.78 -0.50
C ARG A 120 15.97 -15.66 -1.40
N ASN A 121 15.21 -14.72 -0.85
CA ASN A 121 14.77 -13.55 -1.57
C ASN A 121 15.74 -12.41 -1.28
N MET A 122 16.51 -11.98 -2.27
CA MET A 122 17.44 -10.86 -2.14
C MET A 122 16.72 -9.50 -2.10
N HIS A 123 15.44 -9.48 -2.49
CA HIS A 123 14.57 -8.31 -2.48
C HIS A 123 13.59 -8.30 -1.31
N TRP A 124 13.77 -9.15 -0.30
CA TRP A 124 12.88 -9.30 0.87
C TRP A 124 12.48 -7.99 1.57
N TYR A 125 13.26 -6.91 1.39
CA TYR A 125 13.10 -5.59 2.00
C TYR A 125 12.14 -4.65 1.27
N SER A 126 11.71 -5.01 0.07
CA SER A 126 10.93 -4.14 -0.81
C SER A 126 9.48 -3.98 -0.34
N ILE A 127 8.78 -3.06 -0.99
CA ILE A 127 7.40 -2.67 -0.73
C ILE A 127 6.36 -3.75 -1.10
N ASP A 128 6.72 -4.77 -1.89
CA ASP A 128 5.77 -5.68 -2.56
C ASP A 128 4.63 -6.22 -1.67
N SER A 129 4.93 -6.73 -0.46
CA SER A 129 3.88 -7.26 0.43
C SER A 129 2.94 -6.19 1.02
N GLN A 130 3.41 -4.95 1.20
CA GLN A 130 2.57 -3.90 1.80
C GLN A 130 1.56 -3.30 0.80
N ILE A 131 1.77 -3.49 -0.50
CA ILE A 131 0.90 -2.99 -1.58
C ILE A 131 0.00 -4.08 -2.19
N THR A 132 0.17 -5.34 -1.76
CA THR A 132 -0.54 -6.50 -2.32
C THR A 132 -1.40 -7.25 -1.29
N THR A 133 -1.53 -6.72 -0.07
CA THR A 133 -2.25 -7.37 1.04
C THR A 133 -3.33 -6.50 1.66
N GLU A 134 -3.57 -5.32 1.12
CA GLU A 134 -4.51 -4.32 1.67
C GLU A 134 -5.95 -4.81 1.58
N ILE A 135 -6.28 -5.50 0.48
CA ILE A 135 -7.57 -6.17 0.25
C ILE A 135 -7.96 -7.10 1.41
N ILE A 136 -6.98 -7.72 2.08
CA ILE A 136 -7.23 -8.62 3.23
C ILE A 136 -7.84 -7.81 4.38
N GLY A 137 -7.36 -6.60 4.64
CA GLY A 137 -7.96 -5.70 5.63
C GLY A 137 -9.35 -5.26 5.22
N ALA A 138 -9.55 -4.96 3.94
CA ALA A 138 -10.83 -4.52 3.41
C ALA A 138 -11.94 -5.57 3.57
N VAL A 139 -11.61 -6.86 3.41
CA VAL A 139 -12.60 -7.96 3.53
C VAL A 139 -12.74 -8.50 4.96
N TYR A 140 -12.00 -7.95 5.92
CA TYR A 140 -12.07 -8.26 7.36
C TYR A 140 -12.47 -7.01 8.19
N PRO A 141 -13.64 -6.40 7.96
CA PRO A 141 -14.02 -5.15 8.63
C PRO A 141 -14.12 -5.34 10.15
N GLY A 142 -13.30 -4.61 10.90
CA GLY A 142 -13.27 -4.62 12.38
C GLY A 142 -12.67 -5.89 13.00
N LEU A 143 -12.15 -6.82 12.20
CA LEU A 143 -11.51 -8.05 12.65
C LEU A 143 -9.98 -7.90 12.66
N THR A 144 -9.48 -6.81 13.26
CA THR A 144 -8.07 -6.38 13.17
C THR A 144 -7.07 -7.50 13.44
N GLN A 145 -7.21 -8.26 14.54
CA GLN A 145 -6.26 -9.34 14.83
C GLN A 145 -6.29 -10.44 13.75
N GLY A 146 -7.48 -10.82 13.30
CA GLY A 146 -7.63 -11.81 12.21
C GLY A 146 -7.04 -11.30 10.90
N THR A 147 -7.16 -10.01 10.61
CA THR A 147 -6.48 -9.37 9.48
C THR A 147 -4.97 -9.44 9.62
N VAL A 148 -4.42 -9.06 10.77
CA VAL A 148 -2.97 -9.03 11.02
C VAL A 148 -2.34 -10.41 10.90
N ASP A 149 -3.03 -11.44 11.39
CA ASP A 149 -2.59 -12.84 11.29
C ASP A 149 -2.66 -13.34 9.83
N THR A 150 -3.71 -12.98 9.11
CA THR A 150 -3.87 -13.35 7.69
C THR A 150 -2.82 -12.63 6.83
N VAL A 151 -2.66 -11.32 6.99
CA VAL A 151 -1.64 -10.53 6.29
C VAL A 151 -0.25 -11.04 6.59
N TYR A 152 0.06 -11.47 7.82
CA TYR A 152 1.34 -12.11 8.11
C TYR A 152 1.59 -13.31 7.19
N THR A 153 0.61 -14.20 7.03
CA THR A 153 0.72 -15.37 6.16
C THR A 153 0.99 -15.00 4.70
N PHE A 154 0.26 -14.00 4.16
CA PHE A 154 0.40 -13.58 2.76
C PHE A 154 1.66 -12.73 2.51
N ALA A 155 2.01 -11.82 3.42
CA ALA A 155 3.18 -10.96 3.29
C ALA A 155 4.50 -11.77 3.32
N ASN A 156 4.55 -12.87 4.08
CA ASN A 156 5.72 -13.75 4.11
C ASN A 156 5.90 -14.58 2.81
N ILE A 157 5.01 -14.45 1.82
CA ILE A 157 5.22 -15.05 0.50
C ILE A 157 6.43 -14.43 -0.19
N SER A 158 6.56 -13.10 -0.15
CA SER A 158 7.61 -12.35 -0.83
C SER A 158 8.53 -11.58 0.12
N ASN A 159 8.10 -11.20 1.31
CA ASN A 159 8.91 -10.35 2.19
C ASN A 159 9.22 -10.97 3.56
N ALA A 160 10.13 -10.34 4.31
CA ALA A 160 10.46 -10.75 5.68
C ALA A 160 10.88 -9.58 6.58
N GLY A 161 10.37 -9.55 7.82
CA GLY A 161 10.74 -8.54 8.82
C GLY A 161 9.96 -7.24 8.67
N TYR A 162 10.64 -6.08 8.59
CA TYR A 162 9.95 -4.78 8.58
C TYR A 162 8.92 -4.59 7.45
N PRO A 163 9.07 -5.16 6.24
CA PRO A 163 8.02 -5.01 5.23
C PRO A 163 6.76 -5.82 5.58
N VAL A 164 6.91 -6.96 6.27
CA VAL A 164 5.76 -7.72 6.80
C VAL A 164 5.04 -6.89 7.86
N HIS A 165 5.77 -6.17 8.72
CA HIS A 165 5.15 -5.26 9.67
C HIS A 165 4.44 -4.09 8.97
N ALA A 166 4.99 -3.54 7.89
CA ALA A 166 4.34 -2.51 7.09
C ALA A 166 3.02 -3.03 6.45
N ALA A 167 3.03 -4.25 5.93
CA ALA A 167 1.82 -4.90 5.43
C ALA A 167 0.78 -5.07 6.54
N GLN A 168 1.18 -5.54 7.73
CA GLN A 168 0.29 -5.69 8.88
C GLN A 168 -0.30 -4.35 9.34
N PHE A 169 0.50 -3.27 9.33
CA PHE A 169 0.05 -1.92 9.62
C PHE A 169 -1.10 -1.52 8.69
N TYR A 170 -0.94 -1.67 7.37
CA TYR A 170 -2.00 -1.33 6.43
C TYR A 170 -3.21 -2.25 6.56
N GLY A 171 -3.01 -3.57 6.65
CA GLY A 171 -4.13 -4.49 6.87
C GLY A 171 -4.97 -4.06 8.07
N ALA A 172 -4.32 -3.77 9.21
CA ALA A 172 -4.99 -3.27 10.40
C ALA A 172 -5.73 -1.94 10.13
N MET A 173 -5.07 -0.98 9.49
CA MET A 173 -5.64 0.32 9.10
C MET A 173 -6.92 0.14 8.27
N TYR A 174 -6.89 -0.68 7.22
CA TYR A 174 -8.05 -0.97 6.38
C TYR A 174 -9.18 -1.66 7.14
N SER A 175 -8.85 -2.61 8.01
CA SER A 175 -9.84 -3.27 8.87
C SER A 175 -10.53 -2.29 9.81
N MET A 176 -9.79 -1.33 10.38
CA MET A 176 -10.28 -0.33 11.32
C MET A 176 -11.02 0.85 10.66
N ALA A 177 -10.66 1.22 9.43
CA ALA A 177 -11.21 2.37 8.70
C ALA A 177 -12.74 2.32 8.49
N TYR A 178 -13.34 1.13 8.63
CA TYR A 178 -14.79 0.98 8.64
C TYR A 178 -15.47 1.73 9.79
N PHE A 179 -14.77 1.89 10.92
CA PHE A 179 -15.29 2.39 12.19
C PHE A 179 -14.58 3.65 12.70
N GLU A 180 -13.36 3.93 12.24
CA GLU A 180 -12.62 5.16 12.54
C GLU A 180 -12.60 6.10 11.31
N SER A 181 -12.83 7.40 11.53
CA SER A 181 -12.84 8.44 10.48
C SER A 181 -11.65 9.38 10.57
N ASP A 182 -11.13 9.57 11.78
CA ASP A 182 -10.02 10.47 12.02
C ASP A 182 -8.74 9.78 11.57
N ILE A 183 -8.06 10.35 10.57
CA ILE A 183 -6.89 9.72 9.94
C ILE A 183 -5.75 9.56 10.93
N LYS A 184 -5.51 10.58 11.76
CA LYS A 184 -4.46 10.53 12.78
C LYS A 184 -4.73 9.42 13.78
N THR A 185 -5.94 9.36 14.33
CA THR A 185 -6.39 8.30 15.25
C THR A 185 -6.29 6.92 14.61
N LEU A 186 -6.65 6.81 13.32
CA LEU A 186 -6.54 5.56 12.57
C LEU A 186 -5.09 5.09 12.43
N VAL A 187 -4.17 5.99 12.07
CA VAL A 187 -2.73 5.73 11.98
C VAL A 187 -2.16 5.34 13.35
N GLU A 188 -2.52 6.04 14.41
CA GLU A 188 -2.09 5.74 15.80
C GLU A 188 -2.58 4.35 16.25
N ASN A 189 -3.85 4.03 16.01
CA ASN A 189 -4.40 2.71 16.35
C ASN A 189 -3.74 1.58 15.54
N ALA A 190 -3.40 1.82 14.27
CA ALA A 190 -2.67 0.83 13.46
C ALA A 190 -1.21 0.69 13.91
N LEU A 191 -0.58 1.77 14.39
CA LEU A 191 0.77 1.76 14.94
C LEU A 191 0.88 0.87 16.18
N ASP A 192 -0.14 0.86 17.05
CA ASP A 192 -0.20 0.03 18.27
C ASP A 192 -0.11 -1.48 17.99
N ILE A 193 -0.38 -1.91 16.76
CA ILE A 193 -0.25 -3.31 16.33
C ILE A 193 1.22 -3.71 16.14
N LEU A 194 2.08 -2.75 15.82
CA LEU A 194 3.46 -3.03 15.46
C LEU A 194 4.34 -3.25 16.69
N PRO A 195 5.37 -4.12 16.61
CA PRO A 195 6.36 -4.18 17.66
C PRO A 195 7.08 -2.84 17.80
N ALA A 196 7.10 -2.27 19.02
CA ALA A 196 7.74 -0.98 19.30
C ALA A 196 9.26 -0.94 19.02
N THR A 197 9.89 -2.10 18.82
CA THR A 197 11.31 -2.22 18.42
C THR A 197 11.50 -2.39 16.92
N SER A 198 10.41 -2.31 16.13
CA SER A 198 10.45 -2.53 14.70
C SER A 198 10.74 -1.23 13.95
N ARG A 199 11.45 -1.35 12.83
CA ARG A 199 11.74 -0.22 11.95
C ARG A 199 10.46 0.44 11.40
N SER A 200 9.41 -0.36 11.19
CA SER A 200 8.10 0.13 10.73
C SER A 200 7.43 0.97 11.82
N TYR A 201 7.54 0.58 13.09
CA TYR A 201 7.09 1.41 14.20
C TYR A 201 7.87 2.73 14.27
N ASP A 202 9.20 2.69 14.12
CA ASP A 202 10.04 3.89 14.16
C ASP A 202 9.64 4.90 13.08
N VAL A 203 9.52 4.49 11.81
CA VAL A 203 9.20 5.43 10.72
C VAL A 203 7.81 6.04 10.84
N VAL A 204 6.81 5.26 11.25
CA VAL A 204 5.44 5.77 11.43
C VAL A 204 5.40 6.75 12.61
N SER A 205 6.08 6.42 13.72
CA SER A 205 6.18 7.30 14.90
C SER A 205 6.87 8.61 14.58
N ASP A 206 7.97 8.56 13.82
CA ASP A 206 8.71 9.75 13.41
C ASP A 206 7.87 10.64 12.49
N VAL A 207 7.18 10.07 11.49
CA VAL A 207 6.30 10.84 10.59
C VAL A 207 5.13 11.48 11.34
N LEU A 208 4.51 10.77 12.30
CA LEU A 208 3.49 11.35 13.19
C LEU A 208 4.04 12.54 13.98
N SER A 209 5.22 12.39 14.59
CA SER A 209 5.88 13.43 15.37
C SER A 209 6.23 14.66 14.52
N TRP A 210 6.78 14.46 13.32
CA TRP A 210 7.09 15.54 12.39
C TRP A 210 5.83 16.26 11.90
N TYR A 211 4.77 15.51 11.59
CA TYR A 211 3.47 16.07 11.25
C TYR A 211 2.89 16.94 12.38
N GLU A 212 2.94 16.47 13.63
CA GLU A 212 2.46 17.24 14.78
C GLU A 212 3.25 18.52 14.99
N ALA A 213 4.58 18.47 14.84
CA ALA A 213 5.44 19.63 14.93
C ALA A 213 5.11 20.66 13.83
N ASP A 214 5.00 20.23 12.58
CA ASP A 214 4.67 21.08 11.44
C ASP A 214 3.26 21.71 11.57
N MET A 215 2.27 20.94 12.04
CA MET A 215 0.93 21.46 12.32
C MET A 215 0.93 22.52 13.44
N ALA A 216 1.81 22.39 14.44
CA ALA A 216 1.93 23.36 15.52
C ALA A 216 2.57 24.69 15.07
N GLU A 217 3.35 24.70 13.99
CA GLU A 217 3.90 25.93 13.38
C GLU A 217 2.84 26.75 12.64
N GLY A 218 1.75 26.11 12.20
CA GLY A 218 0.58 26.76 11.59
C GLY A 218 0.68 27.04 10.09
N THR A 219 1.76 26.60 9.43
CA THR A 219 1.94 26.63 7.98
C THR A 219 2.34 25.26 7.44
N PRO A 220 1.40 24.29 7.38
CA PRO A 220 1.74 22.90 7.08
C PRO A 220 2.45 22.73 5.75
N ASN A 221 3.57 22.01 5.75
CA ASN A 221 4.40 21.77 4.57
C ASN A 221 4.87 20.31 4.50
N TRP A 222 4.07 19.47 3.83
CA TRP A 222 4.40 18.06 3.62
C TRP A 222 5.77 17.83 2.96
N ARG A 223 6.29 18.79 2.19
CA ARG A 223 7.59 18.68 1.52
C ARG A 223 8.77 18.72 2.51
N GLU A 224 8.60 19.41 3.63
CA GLU A 224 9.61 19.44 4.71
C GLU A 224 9.62 18.10 5.45
N THR A 225 8.46 17.58 5.83
CA THR A 225 8.34 16.23 6.42
C THR A 225 8.86 15.15 5.48
N ARG A 226 8.63 15.27 4.18
CA ARG A 226 9.21 14.36 3.17
C ARG A 226 10.74 14.45 3.14
N SER A 227 11.30 15.65 3.30
CA SER A 227 12.75 15.83 3.38
C SER A 227 13.33 15.15 4.63
N LEU A 228 12.67 15.29 5.79
CA LEU A 228 13.03 14.57 7.01
C LEU A 228 12.97 13.05 6.81
N LEU A 229 11.93 12.54 6.15
CA LEU A 229 11.81 11.12 5.81
C LEU A 229 12.98 10.63 4.94
N TYR A 230 13.39 11.42 3.93
CA TYR A 230 14.58 11.11 3.14
C TYR A 230 15.86 11.11 4.00
N ASP A 231 16.01 12.07 4.90
CA ASP A 231 17.20 12.23 5.73
C ASP A 231 17.38 11.07 6.73
N TYR A 232 16.29 10.60 7.33
CA TYR A 232 16.30 9.54 8.34
C TYR A 232 16.16 8.12 7.81
N TYR A 233 15.43 7.92 6.71
CA TYR A 233 15.08 6.60 6.22
C TYR A 233 15.46 6.36 4.76
N GLY A 234 15.67 7.41 3.97
CA GLY A 234 16.14 7.37 2.59
C GLY A 234 17.67 7.30 2.47
N SER A 235 18.25 8.00 1.49
CA SER A 235 19.71 8.05 1.29
C SER A 235 20.39 9.23 2.00
N GLY A 236 19.72 9.90 2.94
CA GLY A 236 20.29 11.05 3.62
C GLY A 236 21.14 10.70 4.85
N ASP A 237 21.51 11.73 5.60
CA ASP A 237 22.60 11.68 6.58
C ASP A 237 22.34 10.76 7.77
N PHE A 238 21.07 10.51 8.12
CA PHE A 238 20.67 9.72 9.29
C PHE A 238 20.17 8.31 8.94
N ALA A 239 20.21 7.93 7.66
CA ALA A 239 19.80 6.61 7.18
C ALA A 239 20.66 5.45 7.69
N ASN A 240 21.90 5.74 8.10
CA ASN A 240 22.85 4.77 8.64
C ASN A 240 23.09 3.55 7.71
N GLY A 241 23.02 3.75 6.39
CA GLY A 241 23.22 2.69 5.39
C GLY A 241 22.13 1.59 5.42
N ARG A 242 20.98 1.85 6.07
CA ARG A 242 19.88 0.89 6.18
C ARG A 242 18.88 1.00 5.02
N TYR A 243 19.04 1.99 4.15
CA TYR A 243 18.24 2.17 2.95
C TYR A 243 18.80 1.36 1.79
N HIS A 244 17.92 0.70 1.04
CA HIS A 244 18.31 -0.14 -0.09
C HIS A 244 18.22 0.62 -1.42
N ASN A 245 17.04 1.15 -1.74
CA ASN A 245 16.71 1.89 -2.97
C ASN A 245 15.23 2.34 -2.88
N TRP A 246 14.69 2.91 -3.96
CA TRP A 246 13.39 3.59 -3.95
C TRP A 246 12.16 2.70 -3.76
N ILE A 247 12.30 1.39 -3.94
CA ILE A 247 11.27 0.38 -3.66
C ILE A 247 11.30 -0.12 -2.20
N GLU A 248 12.17 0.44 -1.35
CA GLU A 248 12.34 -0.03 0.03
C GLU A 248 11.08 0.26 0.87
N SER A 249 10.64 -0.73 1.65
CA SER A 249 9.37 -0.65 2.37
C SER A 249 9.31 0.48 3.40
N THR A 250 10.38 0.75 4.14
CA THR A 250 10.36 1.76 5.22
C THR A 250 10.08 3.17 4.67
N VAL A 251 10.78 3.59 3.61
CA VAL A 251 10.56 4.94 3.06
C VAL A 251 9.17 5.09 2.45
N ASN A 252 8.66 4.03 1.81
CA ASN A 252 7.34 4.03 1.20
C ASN A 252 6.22 3.94 2.25
N LEU A 253 6.44 3.22 3.36
CA LEU A 253 5.58 3.26 4.53
C LEU A 253 5.47 4.69 5.09
N GLY A 254 6.61 5.35 5.29
CA GLY A 254 6.64 6.74 5.73
C GLY A 254 5.95 7.70 4.75
N ALA A 255 6.14 7.51 3.44
CA ALA A 255 5.53 8.34 2.40
C ALA A 255 3.99 8.20 2.37
N THR A 256 3.49 6.98 2.58
CA THR A 256 2.06 6.71 2.67
C THR A 256 1.44 7.32 3.92
N VAL A 257 2.08 7.18 5.09
CA VAL A 257 1.61 7.83 6.33
C VAL A 257 1.61 9.35 6.19
N LEU A 258 2.66 9.90 5.57
CA LEU A 258 2.74 11.32 5.27
C LEU A 258 1.56 11.77 4.39
N CYS A 259 1.27 11.09 3.28
CA CYS A 259 0.19 11.52 2.38
C CYS A 259 -1.20 11.34 2.99
N LEU A 260 -1.40 10.35 3.87
CA LEU A 260 -2.62 10.21 4.67
C LEU A 260 -2.83 11.41 5.60
N LEU A 261 -1.82 11.74 6.41
CA LEU A 261 -1.90 12.81 7.41
C LEU A 261 -2.10 14.18 6.76
N TYR A 262 -1.29 14.54 5.77
CA TYR A 262 -1.41 15.83 5.07
C TYR A 262 -2.55 15.88 4.07
N GLY A 263 -3.09 14.72 3.70
CA GLY A 263 -4.29 14.60 2.89
C GLY A 263 -5.54 15.09 3.62
N ASP A 264 -5.56 15.01 4.95
CA ASP A 264 -6.65 15.43 5.85
C ASP A 264 -8.02 14.91 5.44
N GLY A 265 -8.04 13.68 4.91
CA GLY A 265 -9.27 13.13 4.37
C GLY A 265 -9.79 13.87 3.13
N ASP A 266 -8.92 14.28 2.21
CA ASP A 266 -9.32 14.55 0.84
C ASP A 266 -8.58 13.59 -0.08
N TYR A 267 -9.32 12.69 -0.74
CA TYR A 267 -8.73 11.66 -1.61
C TYR A 267 -7.80 12.27 -2.65
N LYS A 268 -8.21 13.37 -3.31
CA LYS A 268 -7.43 13.98 -4.37
C LYS A 268 -6.13 14.56 -3.80
N ASN A 269 -6.20 15.20 -2.65
CA ASN A 269 -5.06 15.76 -1.94
C ASN A 269 -4.11 14.66 -1.45
N THR A 270 -4.61 13.62 -0.78
CA THR A 270 -3.87 12.43 -0.34
C THR A 270 -3.10 11.82 -1.51
N ALA A 271 -3.81 11.51 -2.60
CA ALA A 271 -3.19 10.89 -3.77
C ALA A 271 -2.18 11.82 -4.44
N GLN A 272 -2.48 13.12 -4.56
CA GLN A 272 -1.54 14.09 -5.12
C GLN A 272 -0.25 14.19 -4.29
N ILE A 273 -0.35 14.23 -2.97
CA ILE A 273 0.82 14.29 -2.08
C ILE A 273 1.65 13.01 -2.21
N GLY A 274 1.01 11.84 -2.24
CA GLY A 274 1.70 10.56 -2.41
C GLY A 274 2.50 10.49 -3.70
N ILE A 275 1.89 10.88 -4.83
CA ILE A 275 2.56 10.90 -6.14
C ILE A 275 3.73 11.90 -6.15
N LEU A 276 3.51 13.11 -5.62
CA LEU A 276 4.53 14.16 -5.64
C LEU A 276 5.66 13.92 -4.62
N ALA A 277 5.45 13.08 -3.60
CA ALA A 277 6.50 12.70 -2.66
C ALA A 277 7.63 11.90 -3.32
N GLY A 278 7.32 11.16 -4.40
CA GLY A 278 8.26 10.34 -5.16
C GLY A 278 8.43 8.94 -4.59
N TRP A 279 9.60 8.33 -4.81
CA TRP A 279 9.83 6.88 -4.62
C TRP A 279 8.83 6.03 -5.41
N ASP A 280 8.20 5.06 -4.76
CA ASP A 280 7.23 4.15 -5.35
C ASP A 280 5.83 4.80 -5.34
N CYS A 281 5.67 5.77 -6.24
CA CYS A 281 4.71 6.86 -6.09
C CYS A 281 3.34 6.61 -6.74
N ASP A 282 3.17 5.50 -7.45
CA ASP A 282 1.90 4.92 -7.85
C ASP A 282 1.29 4.06 -6.75
N CYS A 283 2.14 3.34 -5.99
CA CYS A 283 1.74 2.46 -4.90
C CYS A 283 1.27 3.19 -3.63
N ASN A 284 2.09 4.11 -3.11
CA ASN A 284 1.80 4.86 -1.88
C ASN A 284 0.41 5.56 -1.87
N PRO A 285 0.04 6.33 -2.91
CA PRO A 285 -1.28 6.95 -2.98
C PRO A 285 -2.41 5.95 -3.25
N ALA A 286 -2.14 4.82 -3.90
CA ALA A 286 -3.12 3.75 -4.08
C ALA A 286 -3.50 3.18 -2.71
N THR A 287 -2.49 2.86 -1.90
CA THR A 287 -2.66 2.35 -0.55
C THR A 287 -3.34 3.37 0.37
N ALA A 288 -3.01 4.65 0.23
CA ALA A 288 -3.67 5.69 1.03
C ALA A 288 -5.11 5.99 0.57
N GLY A 289 -5.34 5.97 -0.75
CA GLY A 289 -6.61 6.30 -1.38
C GLY A 289 -7.68 5.23 -1.20
N GLY A 290 -7.27 3.97 -1.05
CA GLY A 290 -8.16 2.86 -0.81
C GLY A 290 -8.94 2.96 0.51
N GLY A 291 -8.29 3.43 1.58
CA GLY A 291 -8.93 3.58 2.89
C GLY A 291 -10.00 4.69 2.97
N TYR A 292 -10.05 5.60 1.98
CA TYR A 292 -10.63 6.92 2.17
C TYR A 292 -11.83 7.31 1.28
N ASN A 293 -12.45 6.40 0.52
CA ASN A 293 -13.63 6.77 -0.29
C ASN A 293 -14.93 6.95 0.55
N ARG A 294 -14.88 7.70 1.66
CA ARG A 294 -15.94 7.89 2.66
C ARG A 294 -16.72 9.21 2.51
N HIS A 295 -16.21 10.21 1.78
CA HIS A 295 -16.82 11.56 1.76
C HIS A 295 -17.46 11.97 0.44
N ASN A 296 -17.15 11.29 -0.66
CA ASN A 296 -17.89 11.45 -1.89
C ASN A 296 -18.84 10.27 -2.06
N LYS A 297 -20.06 10.39 -1.50
CA LYS A 297 -21.20 9.66 -2.08
C LYS A 297 -21.09 9.86 -3.58
N ARG A 298 -20.96 8.78 -4.36
CA ARG A 298 -21.08 8.81 -5.82
C ARG A 298 -22.19 9.82 -6.14
N GLN A 299 -21.86 10.93 -6.81
CA GLN A 299 -22.91 11.77 -7.36
C GLN A 299 -23.73 10.83 -8.25
N LYS A 300 -24.98 10.57 -7.86
CA LYS A 300 -25.84 9.60 -8.53
C LYS A 300 -25.77 9.89 -10.03
N ARG A 301 -25.31 8.91 -10.80
CA ARG A 301 -25.43 8.92 -12.27
C ARG A 301 -26.87 9.34 -12.60
N PRO A 302 -27.11 10.41 -13.39
CA PRO A 302 -28.45 10.69 -13.85
C PRO A 302 -28.94 9.46 -14.63
N PRO A 303 -30.19 9.03 -14.44
CA PRO A 303 -30.71 7.84 -15.11
C PRO A 303 -30.53 8.01 -16.62
N SER A 304 -29.96 6.99 -17.26
CA SER A 304 -29.86 6.93 -18.71
C SER A 304 -31.26 7.08 -19.28
N ARG A 305 -31.44 8.09 -20.16
CA ARG A 305 -32.69 8.24 -20.90
C ARG A 305 -32.91 6.96 -21.71
N PRO A 306 -34.12 6.39 -21.71
CA PRO A 306 -34.45 5.33 -22.65
C PRO A 306 -34.34 5.91 -24.05
N VAL A 307 -33.53 5.26 -24.88
CA VAL A 307 -33.51 5.48 -26.33
C VAL A 307 -34.93 5.23 -26.83
N ARG A 308 -35.53 6.25 -27.43
CA ARG A 308 -36.77 6.13 -28.22
C ARG A 308 -36.39 5.84 -29.67
#